data_AF-A0A947WF82-F1
#
_entry.id   AF-A0A947WF82-F1
#
_cell.length_a   1.000
_cell.length_b   1.000
_cell.length_c   1.000
_cell.angle_alpha   90.00
_cell.angle_beta   90.00
_cell.angle_gamma   90.00
#
_symmetry.space_group_name_H-M   'P 1'
#
loop_
_entity.id
_entity.type
_entity.pdbx_description
1 polymer ?
#
loop_
_entity_poly.entity_id
_entity_poly.type
_entity_poly.pdbx_seq_one_letter_code
_entity_poly.pdbx_strand_id
1 'polypeptide(L)'
;VKVNSYWFHVRERGGFSGIFGTMISSGIFLAFTVNGWILDAAAGAGPRADAAKWVFFTPAALLFLFFVIEYFLLRDKPSDAGHADFDTGDASSGESDVPVPLFHVIKRILTNPIILTVACIEFCTGVIRNGIMHWFPIYAKEIWVLPSHHWVRNGSWGQAWVVILLLAIAALFFWAGGRARGRRRAWLMVSGGLIFLTPFLQGGWGGILFVAGVIGANVAGWASDLFFQSRRAPVAGILYAVLAIASIGMFFTLGGTRPEVEWSGVDGLQSGDHILAVAATPGEAAARAVAEPCEDWSDVSRQVAAVPPAAISAGQWNPRKLMVTYDGSGIPEGVTHSTGVLHALVTRGGERVDVSFADPLPTMRAGDRRSVKAGPVLTLDPLWLCLIVFVMSIGVIGTHGLLSGTATMDFGGRRGAATAVGMIDGFVYLGTGVQSFALGYLTTRNWSMWPVFLFPFGIIGFLLLRRIWHAIPSGKKSGH
;
A
#
# COMPACT_ATOMS: atom_id res chain seq x y z
N VAL A 1 20.97 7.91 1.97
CA VAL A 1 21.66 7.35 0.78
C VAL A 1 23.03 8.01 0.54
N LYS A 2 23.11 9.33 0.32
CA LYS A 2 24.40 10.01 0.08
C LYS A 2 25.43 9.79 1.20
N VAL A 3 25.07 10.05 2.46
CA VAL A 3 25.95 9.80 3.62
C VAL A 3 26.43 8.34 3.61
N ASN A 4 25.51 7.39 3.51
CA ASN A 4 25.82 5.96 3.50
C ASN A 4 26.83 5.53 2.41
N SER A 5 26.87 6.21 1.27
CA SER A 5 27.85 5.91 0.22
C SER A 5 29.31 6.11 0.66
N TYR A 6 29.55 6.89 1.71
CA TYR A 6 30.87 7.08 2.34
C TYR A 6 31.16 6.07 3.47
N TRP A 7 30.12 5.48 4.06
CA TRP A 7 30.24 4.66 5.26
C TRP A 7 30.30 3.15 4.98
N PHE A 8 29.81 2.71 3.81
CA PHE A 8 29.66 1.28 3.51
C PHE A 8 30.26 0.89 2.17
N HIS A 9 31.01 -0.22 2.17
CA HIS A 9 31.55 -0.84 0.96
C HIS A 9 30.43 -1.51 0.14
N VAL A 10 30.54 -1.55 -1.19
CA VAL A 10 29.52 -2.11 -2.12
C VAL A 10 29.01 -3.50 -1.72
N ARG A 11 29.90 -4.34 -1.19
CA ARG A 11 29.59 -5.71 -0.73
C ARG A 11 28.68 -5.78 0.50
N GLU A 12 28.63 -4.72 1.31
CA GLU A 12 27.85 -4.65 2.55
C GLU A 12 26.55 -3.88 2.37
N ARG A 13 26.42 -3.15 1.25
CA ARG A 13 25.24 -2.32 0.96
C ARG A 13 23.97 -3.14 0.75
N GLY A 14 24.06 -4.42 0.36
CA GLY A 14 22.87 -5.26 0.17
C GLY A 14 22.20 -5.60 1.50
N GLY A 15 22.97 -5.90 2.55
CA GLY A 15 22.47 -5.97 3.93
C GLY A 15 21.86 -4.64 4.40
N PHE A 16 22.49 -3.50 4.05
CA PHE A 16 21.95 -2.18 4.33
C PHE A 16 20.61 -1.90 3.61
N SER A 17 20.43 -2.44 2.40
CA SER A 17 19.15 -2.41 1.67
C SER A 17 17.98 -2.95 2.50
N GLY A 18 18.23 -4.01 3.30
CA GLY A 18 17.24 -4.59 4.20
C GLY A 18 16.78 -3.61 5.28
N ILE A 19 17.71 -2.85 5.86
CA ILE A 19 17.42 -1.81 6.85
C ILE A 19 16.63 -0.68 6.18
N PHE A 20 17.08 -0.21 5.01
CA PHE A 20 16.41 0.86 4.27
C PHE A 20 14.97 0.49 3.90
N GLY A 21 14.74 -0.72 3.40
CA GLY A 21 13.39 -1.20 3.10
C GLY A 21 12.54 -1.42 4.36
N THR A 22 13.14 -1.77 5.50
CA THR A 22 12.44 -1.81 6.80
C THR A 22 11.96 -0.42 7.23
N MET A 23 12.75 0.64 6.99
CA MET A 23 12.34 2.02 7.23
C MET A 23 11.18 2.45 6.32
N ILE A 24 11.26 2.12 5.02
CA ILE A 24 10.15 2.38 4.07
C ILE A 24 8.87 1.70 4.54
N SER A 25 8.98 0.43 4.94
CA SER A 25 7.86 -0.37 5.44
C SER A 25 7.26 0.22 6.72
N SER A 26 8.11 0.73 7.62
CA SER A 26 7.67 1.42 8.84
C SER A 26 6.88 2.69 8.50
N GLY A 27 7.36 3.49 7.54
CA GLY A 27 6.63 4.66 7.06
C GLY A 27 5.25 4.31 6.49
N ILE A 28 5.14 3.19 5.76
CA ILE A 28 3.86 2.67 5.25
C ILE A 28 2.92 2.28 6.40
N PHE A 29 3.43 1.59 7.43
CA PHE A 29 2.64 1.28 8.63
C PHE A 29 2.08 2.54 9.30
N LEU A 30 2.95 3.55 9.50
CA LEU A 30 2.53 4.82 10.08
C LEU A 30 1.44 5.49 9.22
N ALA A 31 1.59 5.47 7.89
CA ALA A 31 0.66 6.11 6.97
C ALA A 31 -0.72 5.41 6.89
N PHE A 32 -0.76 4.07 6.85
CA PHE A 32 -2.02 3.33 6.67
C PHE A 32 -2.70 2.94 7.98
N THR A 33 -1.95 2.77 9.07
CA THR A 33 -2.51 2.31 10.35
C THR A 33 -2.54 3.44 11.38
N VAL A 34 -1.41 4.10 11.64
CA VAL A 34 -1.31 5.09 12.75
C VAL A 34 -2.12 6.36 12.47
N ASN A 35 -2.29 6.75 11.21
CA ASN A 35 -3.19 7.85 10.85
C ASN A 35 -4.63 7.63 11.33
N GLY A 36 -5.13 6.39 11.33
CA GLY A 36 -6.44 6.06 11.89
C GLY A 36 -6.50 6.32 13.39
N TRP A 37 -5.45 5.92 14.13
CA TRP A 37 -5.37 6.17 15.58
C TRP A 37 -5.29 7.65 15.93
N ILE A 38 -4.57 8.44 15.13
CA ILE A 38 -4.51 9.89 15.30
C ILE A 38 -5.90 10.51 15.13
N LEU A 39 -6.65 10.08 14.11
CA LEU A 39 -8.03 10.54 13.88
C LEU A 39 -8.96 10.15 15.04
N ASP A 40 -8.88 8.91 15.52
CA ASP A 40 -9.70 8.43 16.63
C ASP A 40 -9.38 9.17 17.94
N ALA A 41 -8.10 9.44 18.23
CA ALA A 41 -7.67 10.22 19.38
C ALA A 41 -8.11 11.68 19.29
N ALA A 42 -8.04 12.28 18.10
CA ALA A 42 -8.44 13.66 17.88
C ALA A 42 -9.97 13.86 17.81
N ALA A 43 -10.75 12.79 17.54
CA ALA A 43 -12.20 12.85 17.48
C ALA A 43 -12.86 13.22 18.83
N GLY A 44 -12.17 12.99 19.95
CA GLY A 44 -12.63 13.43 21.28
C GLY A 44 -12.47 14.93 21.54
N ALA A 45 -11.72 15.65 20.70
CA ALA A 45 -11.31 17.04 20.94
C ALA A 45 -12.10 18.09 20.12
N GLY A 46 -13.05 17.69 19.27
CA GLY A 46 -13.84 18.61 18.45
C GLY A 46 -14.46 17.97 17.20
N PRO A 47 -15.05 18.76 16.29
CA PRO A 47 -15.61 18.26 15.03
C PRO A 47 -14.58 17.47 14.21
N ARG A 48 -15.00 16.43 13.48
CA ARG A 48 -14.08 15.60 12.66
C ARG A 48 -13.22 16.39 11.66
N ALA A 49 -13.70 17.55 11.19
CA ALA A 49 -12.92 18.43 10.31
C ALA A 49 -11.65 18.95 11.01
N ASP A 50 -11.70 19.18 12.31
CA ASP A 50 -10.55 19.56 13.13
C ASP A 50 -9.61 18.40 13.43
N ALA A 51 -10.10 17.15 13.39
CA ALA A 51 -9.25 15.98 13.60
C ALA A 51 -8.27 15.75 12.43
N ALA A 52 -8.66 16.08 11.20
CA ALA A 52 -7.85 15.85 10.00
C ALA A 52 -6.52 16.61 10.01
N LYS A 53 -6.46 17.82 10.62
CA LYS A 53 -5.21 18.59 10.70
C LYS A 53 -4.11 17.87 11.47
N TRP A 54 -4.48 17.07 12.46
CA TRP A 54 -3.54 16.31 13.29
C TRP A 54 -2.84 15.19 12.52
N VAL A 55 -3.45 14.67 11.46
CA VAL A 55 -2.82 13.71 10.55
C VAL A 55 -1.64 14.33 9.80
N PHE A 56 -1.59 15.66 9.67
CA PHE A 56 -0.46 16.37 9.07
C PHE A 56 0.53 16.88 10.12
N PHE A 57 0.04 17.47 11.22
CA PHE A 57 0.91 18.04 12.25
C PHE A 57 1.67 16.97 13.04
N THR A 58 1.07 15.81 13.32
CA THR A 58 1.71 14.76 14.14
C THR A 58 2.93 14.16 13.43
N PRO A 59 2.86 13.72 12.15
CA PRO A 59 4.05 13.27 11.44
C PRO A 59 5.08 14.39 11.24
N ALA A 60 4.66 15.63 11.02
CA ALA A 60 5.59 16.77 10.88
C ALA A 60 6.38 17.03 12.16
N ALA A 61 5.73 16.97 13.33
CA ALA A 61 6.39 17.10 14.62
C ALA A 61 7.40 15.96 14.87
N LEU A 62 7.04 14.72 14.49
CA LEU A 62 7.94 13.57 14.57
C LEU A 62 9.16 13.74 13.66
N LEU A 63 8.96 14.21 12.43
CA LEU A 63 10.06 14.50 11.49
C LEU A 63 10.96 15.62 12.02
N PHE A 64 10.39 16.67 12.62
CA PHE A 64 11.18 17.75 13.23
C PHE A 64 12.01 17.24 14.42
N LEU A 65 11.45 16.36 15.26
CA LEU A 65 12.20 15.72 16.33
C LEU A 65 13.39 14.90 15.79
N PHE A 66 13.17 14.09 14.75
CA PHE A 66 14.25 13.33 14.12
C PHE A 66 15.29 14.24 13.48
N PHE A 67 14.89 15.35 12.86
CA PHE A 67 15.82 16.36 12.36
C PHE A 67 16.72 16.90 13.47
N VAL A 68 16.15 17.26 14.64
CA VAL A 68 16.94 17.74 15.78
C VAL A 68 17.93 16.66 16.27
N ILE A 69 17.50 15.40 16.34
CA ILE A 69 18.36 14.28 16.74
C ILE A 69 19.50 14.08 15.72
N GLU A 70 19.17 14.04 14.43
CA GLU A 70 20.13 13.84 13.35
C GLU A 70 21.13 14.99 13.25
N TYR A 71 20.71 16.23 13.53
CA TYR A 71 21.59 17.39 13.55
C TYR A 71 22.78 17.22 14.53
N PHE A 72 22.58 16.52 15.64
CA PHE A 72 23.66 16.29 16.63
C PHE A 72 24.42 14.98 16.42
N LEU A 73 23.76 13.93 15.88
CA LEU A 73 24.34 12.59 15.78
C LEU A 73 24.96 12.28 14.41
N LEU A 74 24.42 12.83 13.32
CA LEU A 74 24.79 12.45 11.96
C LEU A 74 26.14 13.06 11.56
N ARG A 75 27.00 12.23 10.98
CA ARG A 75 28.30 12.63 10.42
C ARG A 75 28.38 12.21 8.97
N ASP A 76 28.85 13.11 8.11
CA ASP A 76 28.83 12.90 6.66
C ASP A 76 29.85 11.84 6.23
N LYS A 77 31.04 11.83 6.86
CA LYS A 77 32.13 10.89 6.57
C LYS A 77 32.64 10.19 7.82
N PRO A 78 33.30 9.00 7.68
CA PRO A 78 34.03 8.36 8.75
C PRO A 78 35.05 9.29 9.44
N SER A 79 35.78 10.10 8.66
CA SER A 79 36.73 11.10 9.18
C SER A 79 36.10 12.13 10.11
N ASP A 80 34.86 12.56 9.86
CA ASP A 80 34.13 13.49 10.73
C ASP A 80 33.75 12.87 12.09
N ALA A 81 33.83 11.54 12.20
CA ALA A 81 33.60 10.77 13.42
C ALA A 81 34.91 10.23 14.05
N GLY A 82 36.08 10.60 13.51
CA GLY A 82 37.38 10.13 14.01
C GLY A 82 37.82 8.76 13.49
N HIS A 83 37.19 8.25 12.42
CA HIS A 83 37.59 7.02 11.74
C HIS A 83 38.35 7.32 10.44
N ALA A 84 39.13 6.36 9.92
CA ALA A 84 39.81 6.54 8.65
C ALA A 84 38.84 6.41 7.47
N ASP A 85 38.94 7.32 6.49
CA ASP A 85 38.24 7.18 5.22
C ASP A 85 38.85 6.02 4.40
N PHE A 86 38.01 5.30 3.66
CA PHE A 86 38.41 4.14 2.87
C PHE A 86 37.70 4.10 1.51
N ASP A 87 38.22 3.29 0.58
CA ASP A 87 37.59 3.11 -0.74
C ASP A 87 36.38 2.18 -0.63
N THR A 88 35.22 2.69 -1.03
CA THR A 88 33.93 1.99 -0.92
C THR A 88 33.67 1.06 -2.10
N GLY A 89 34.48 1.11 -3.17
CA GLY A 89 34.38 0.23 -4.33
C GLY A 89 33.27 0.60 -5.33
N ASP A 90 32.73 1.82 -5.24
CA ASP A 90 31.63 2.31 -6.09
C ASP A 90 32.11 3.04 -7.36
N ALA A 91 31.19 3.62 -8.12
CA ALA A 91 31.52 4.36 -9.34
C ALA A 91 32.48 5.55 -9.14
N SER A 92 32.74 5.98 -7.90
CA SER A 92 33.72 7.02 -7.55
C SER A 92 35.10 6.48 -7.16
N SER A 93 35.31 5.16 -7.11
CA SER A 93 36.62 4.57 -6.82
C SER A 93 37.65 4.98 -7.88
N GLY A 94 38.81 5.46 -7.41
CA GLY A 94 39.89 5.99 -8.26
C GLY A 94 39.66 7.43 -8.77
N GLU A 95 38.61 8.13 -8.34
CA GLU A 95 38.44 9.56 -8.62
C GLU A 95 39.23 10.43 -7.64
N SER A 96 39.87 11.50 -8.14
CA SER A 96 40.56 12.48 -7.31
C SER A 96 39.57 13.30 -6.47
N ASP A 97 39.99 13.73 -5.27
CA ASP A 97 39.17 14.51 -4.32
C ASP A 97 38.90 15.97 -4.75
N VAL A 98 39.23 16.34 -5.98
CA VAL A 98 38.99 17.69 -6.53
C VAL A 98 37.48 17.97 -6.63
N PRO A 99 37.00 19.16 -6.21
CA PRO A 99 35.61 19.55 -6.36
C PRO A 99 35.17 19.49 -7.84
N VAL A 100 34.13 18.70 -8.12
CA VAL A 100 33.53 18.60 -9.45
C VAL A 100 32.32 19.55 -9.52
N PRO A 101 32.15 20.35 -10.59
CA PRO A 101 30.99 21.20 -10.75
C PRO A 101 29.68 20.42 -10.70
N LEU A 102 28.68 20.92 -9.97
CA LEU A 102 27.38 20.25 -9.78
C LEU A 102 26.71 19.87 -11.11
N PHE A 103 26.72 20.78 -12.09
CA PHE A 103 26.13 20.53 -13.41
C PHE A 103 26.79 19.35 -14.14
N HIS A 104 28.10 19.16 -13.95
CA HIS A 104 28.81 18.02 -14.54
C HIS A 104 28.35 16.69 -13.90
N VAL A 105 28.16 16.67 -12.59
CA VAL A 105 27.60 15.51 -11.87
C VAL A 105 26.18 15.22 -12.37
N ILE A 106 25.32 16.23 -12.43
CA ILE A 106 23.94 16.10 -12.92
C ILE A 106 23.90 15.53 -14.34
N LYS A 107 24.67 16.12 -15.26
CA LYS A 107 24.75 15.67 -16.65
C LYS A 107 25.21 14.22 -16.72
N ARG A 108 26.27 13.84 -15.99
CA ARG A 108 26.80 12.46 -15.97
C ARG A 108 25.75 11.45 -15.50
N ILE A 109 24.99 11.77 -14.47
CA ILE A 109 23.92 10.89 -13.96
C ILE A 109 22.78 10.79 -14.97
N LEU A 110 22.33 11.92 -15.54
CA LEU A 110 21.24 11.96 -16.54
C LEU A 110 21.59 11.27 -17.86
N THR A 111 22.87 11.09 -18.18
CA THR A 111 23.32 10.39 -19.39
C THR A 111 23.77 8.96 -19.12
N ASN A 112 23.79 8.50 -17.86
CA ASN A 112 24.28 7.17 -17.54
C ASN A 112 23.23 6.11 -17.94
N PRO A 113 23.54 5.19 -18.88
CA PRO A 113 22.56 4.23 -19.39
C PRO A 113 22.08 3.24 -18.32
N ILE A 114 22.90 2.93 -17.33
CA ILE A 114 22.52 2.03 -16.22
C ILE A 114 21.52 2.75 -15.32
N ILE A 115 21.80 3.98 -14.91
CA ILE A 115 20.90 4.77 -14.04
C ILE A 115 19.58 5.05 -14.74
N LEU A 116 19.59 5.40 -16.03
CA LEU A 116 18.37 5.58 -16.81
C LEU A 116 17.57 4.28 -16.93
N THR A 117 18.24 3.14 -17.12
CA THR A 117 17.56 1.83 -17.13
C THR A 117 16.92 1.54 -15.78
N VAL A 118 17.63 1.80 -14.67
CA VAL A 118 17.09 1.68 -13.31
C VAL A 118 15.91 2.62 -13.09
N ALA A 119 15.96 3.86 -13.56
CA ALA A 119 14.84 4.79 -13.47
C ALA A 119 13.60 4.28 -14.22
N CYS A 120 13.76 3.72 -15.43
CA CYS A 120 12.66 3.10 -16.16
C CYS A 120 12.09 1.84 -15.48
N ILE A 121 12.95 1.04 -14.83
CA ILE A 121 12.51 -0.09 -14.00
C ILE A 121 11.69 0.46 -12.82
N GLU A 122 12.21 1.46 -12.11
CA GLU A 122 11.57 2.05 -10.95
C GLU A 122 10.28 2.80 -11.27
N PHE A 123 10.10 3.29 -12.49
CA PHE A 123 8.79 3.70 -13.01
C PHE A 123 7.78 2.54 -12.99
N CYS A 124 8.17 1.36 -13.48
CA CYS A 124 7.34 0.15 -13.42
C CYS A 124 7.08 -0.28 -11.96
N THR A 125 8.11 -0.20 -11.10
CA THR A 125 7.95 -0.43 -9.65
C THR A 125 6.91 0.52 -9.08
N GLY A 126 6.96 1.82 -9.39
CA GLY A 126 6.02 2.83 -8.93
C GLY A 126 4.57 2.54 -9.33
N VAL A 127 4.35 2.09 -10.57
CA VAL A 127 3.02 1.67 -11.04
C VAL A 127 2.49 0.50 -10.24
N ILE A 128 3.27 -0.58 -10.07
CA ILE A 128 2.81 -1.79 -9.39
C ILE A 128 2.67 -1.55 -7.87
N ARG A 129 3.63 -0.83 -7.28
CA ARG A 129 3.71 -0.54 -5.85
C ARG A 129 2.49 0.19 -5.35
N ASN A 130 2.31 1.42 -5.83
CA ASN A 130 1.20 2.24 -5.41
C ASN A 130 -0.10 1.68 -5.95
N GLY A 131 -0.03 0.94 -7.05
CA GLY A 131 -1.14 0.18 -7.59
C GLY A 131 -1.75 -0.72 -6.54
N ILE A 132 -0.97 -1.62 -5.96
CA ILE A 132 -1.46 -2.58 -4.96
C ILE A 132 -1.74 -1.89 -3.63
N MET A 133 -0.85 -1.00 -3.19
CA MET A 133 -0.97 -0.32 -1.90
C MET A 133 -2.26 0.50 -1.78
N HIS A 134 -2.67 1.19 -2.85
CA HIS A 134 -3.91 1.99 -2.85
C HIS A 134 -5.14 1.20 -3.29
N TRP A 135 -5.02 0.33 -4.29
CA TRP A 135 -6.16 -0.40 -4.82
C TRP A 135 -6.79 -1.35 -3.81
N PHE A 136 -5.98 -2.15 -3.12
CA PHE A 136 -6.46 -3.22 -2.24
C PHE A 136 -7.39 -2.73 -1.11
N PRO A 137 -7.05 -1.69 -0.32
CA PRO A 137 -7.94 -1.20 0.73
C PRO A 137 -9.24 -0.59 0.17
N ILE A 138 -9.21 -0.04 -1.05
CA ILE A 138 -10.42 0.44 -1.74
C ILE A 138 -11.28 -0.77 -2.15
N TYR A 139 -10.67 -1.79 -2.76
CA TYR A 139 -11.38 -3.02 -3.15
C TYR A 139 -12.04 -3.73 -1.97
N ALA A 140 -11.29 -3.92 -0.88
CA ALA A 140 -11.80 -4.54 0.35
C ALA A 140 -12.94 -3.75 1.00
N LYS A 141 -12.96 -2.42 0.82
CA LYS A 141 -14.00 -1.53 1.36
C LYS A 141 -15.22 -1.43 0.47
N GLU A 142 -15.02 -1.22 -0.83
CA GLU A 142 -16.08 -0.83 -1.77
C GLU A 142 -16.71 -2.04 -2.46
N ILE A 143 -15.93 -3.08 -2.74
CA ILE A 143 -16.41 -4.27 -3.45
C ILE A 143 -16.74 -5.38 -2.48
N TRP A 144 -15.78 -5.78 -1.65
CA TRP A 144 -16.06 -6.81 -0.64
C TRP A 144 -16.91 -6.30 0.53
N VAL A 145 -17.04 -4.98 0.68
CA VAL A 145 -17.79 -4.34 1.78
C VAL A 145 -17.46 -5.00 3.13
N LEU A 146 -16.17 -5.24 3.39
CA LEU A 146 -15.75 -5.84 4.64
C LEU A 146 -15.97 -4.86 5.80
N PRO A 147 -16.29 -5.32 7.02
CA PRO A 147 -16.46 -4.43 8.15
C PRO A 147 -15.14 -3.73 8.50
N SER A 148 -15.21 -2.55 9.12
CA SER A 148 -14.01 -1.74 9.42
C SER A 148 -12.99 -2.48 10.28
N HIS A 149 -13.45 -3.25 11.26
CA HIS A 149 -12.63 -4.05 12.18
C HIS A 149 -12.11 -5.35 11.56
N HIS A 150 -12.41 -5.64 10.29
CA HIS A 150 -11.89 -6.82 9.62
C HIS A 150 -10.35 -6.79 9.57
N TRP A 151 -9.71 -7.95 9.76
CA TRP A 151 -8.25 -8.07 9.89
C TRP A 151 -7.47 -7.58 8.67
N VAL A 152 -8.08 -7.66 7.49
CA VAL A 152 -7.52 -7.17 6.21
C VAL A 152 -7.65 -5.65 6.05
N ARG A 153 -8.64 -5.02 6.70
CA ARG A 153 -8.91 -3.58 6.60
C ARG A 153 -8.12 -2.83 7.67
N ASN A 154 -8.75 -2.47 8.79
CA ASN A 154 -8.09 -1.72 9.85
C ASN A 154 -7.46 -2.62 10.92
N GLY A 155 -7.80 -3.90 10.92
CA GLY A 155 -7.31 -4.81 11.95
C GLY A 155 -7.92 -4.55 13.32
N SER A 156 -7.35 -5.20 14.33
CA SER A 156 -7.71 -5.01 15.74
C SER A 156 -6.47 -5.05 16.62
N TRP A 157 -6.40 -4.09 17.54
CA TRP A 157 -5.35 -3.99 18.56
C TRP A 157 -5.89 -4.24 19.96
N GLY A 158 -7.12 -4.77 20.08
CA GLY A 158 -7.79 -5.00 21.36
C GLY A 158 -7.07 -6.00 22.27
N GLN A 159 -6.23 -6.88 21.71
CA GLN A 159 -5.44 -7.86 22.46
C GLN A 159 -4.02 -7.35 22.75
N ALA A 160 -3.90 -6.18 23.37
CA ALA A 160 -2.61 -5.53 23.63
C ALA A 160 -1.60 -6.42 24.39
N TRP A 161 -2.09 -7.29 25.28
CA TRP A 161 -1.23 -8.22 26.03
C TRP A 161 -0.53 -9.25 25.12
N VAL A 162 -1.18 -9.71 24.04
CA VAL A 162 -0.57 -10.63 23.05
C VAL A 162 0.58 -9.93 22.33
N VAL A 163 0.39 -8.66 21.98
CA VAL A 163 1.42 -7.82 21.36
C VAL A 163 2.62 -7.69 22.30
N ILE A 164 2.39 -7.29 23.55
CA ILE A 164 3.45 -7.13 24.56
C ILE A 164 4.19 -8.45 24.78
N LEU A 165 3.46 -9.56 24.89
CA LEU A 165 4.05 -10.89 25.08
C LEU A 165 4.96 -11.26 23.90
N LEU A 166 4.49 -11.12 22.66
CA LEU A 166 5.28 -11.43 21.47
C LEU A 166 6.51 -10.52 21.35
N LEU A 167 6.37 -9.22 21.65
CA LEU A 167 7.51 -8.29 21.67
C LEU A 167 8.53 -8.66 22.77
N ALA A 168 8.08 -9.08 23.95
CA ALA A 168 8.95 -9.55 25.02
C ALA A 168 9.69 -10.84 24.63
N ILE A 169 9.00 -11.79 23.99
CA ILE A 169 9.63 -13.01 23.46
C ILE A 169 10.65 -12.64 22.38
N ALA A 170 10.31 -11.75 21.45
CA ALA A 170 11.25 -11.29 20.44
C ALA A 170 12.50 -10.64 21.07
N ALA A 171 12.31 -9.80 22.09
CA ALA A 171 13.41 -9.19 22.84
C ALA A 171 14.31 -10.22 23.53
N LEU A 172 13.73 -11.27 24.11
CA LEU A 172 14.48 -12.40 24.68
C LEU A 172 15.31 -13.13 23.60
N PHE A 173 14.73 -13.35 22.43
CA PHE A 173 15.44 -13.97 21.29
C PHE A 173 16.58 -13.09 20.79
N PHE A 174 16.39 -11.77 20.68
CA PHE A 174 17.46 -10.84 20.31
C PHE A 174 18.56 -10.78 21.39
N TRP A 175 18.18 -10.76 22.66
CA TRP A 175 19.11 -10.77 23.80
C TRP A 175 19.94 -12.06 23.87
N ALA A 176 19.31 -13.21 23.65
CA ALA A 176 19.99 -14.50 23.57
C ALA A 176 20.87 -14.59 22.32
N GLY A 177 20.36 -14.12 21.17
CA GLY A 177 21.07 -14.05 19.91
C GLY A 177 22.34 -13.18 19.99
N GLY A 178 22.28 -12.06 20.71
CA GLY A 178 23.43 -11.17 20.94
C GLY A 178 24.58 -11.83 21.70
N ARG A 179 24.29 -12.85 22.53
CA ARG A 179 25.31 -13.63 23.25
C ARG A 179 25.74 -14.90 22.52
N ALA A 180 24.93 -15.39 21.61
CA ALA A 180 25.22 -16.59 20.84
C ALA A 180 26.30 -16.32 19.76
N ARG A 181 26.94 -17.40 19.30
CA ARG A 181 27.91 -17.37 18.19
C ARG A 181 27.51 -18.35 17.08
N GLY A 182 28.03 -18.11 15.88
CA GLY A 182 27.83 -18.97 14.72
C GLY A 182 26.35 -19.14 14.32
N ARG A 183 25.98 -20.35 13.88
CA ARG A 183 24.65 -20.65 13.33
C ARG A 183 23.51 -20.42 14.33
N ARG A 184 23.76 -20.61 15.63
CA ARG A 184 22.76 -20.37 16.69
C ARG A 184 22.37 -18.89 16.78
N ARG A 185 23.33 -17.97 16.61
CA ARG A 185 23.06 -16.53 16.56
C ARG A 185 22.12 -16.19 15.41
N ALA A 186 22.38 -16.71 14.22
CA ALA A 186 21.55 -16.46 13.05
C ALA A 186 20.11 -16.94 13.27
N TRP A 187 19.91 -18.18 13.75
CA TRP A 187 18.59 -18.72 14.05
C TRP A 187 17.82 -17.89 15.08
N LEU A 188 18.48 -17.48 16.16
CA LEU A 188 17.85 -16.66 17.21
C LEU A 188 17.46 -15.28 16.69
N MET A 189 18.31 -14.62 15.90
CA MET A 189 18.01 -13.30 15.33
C MET A 189 16.86 -13.37 14.31
N VAL A 190 16.85 -14.37 13.43
CA VAL A 190 15.77 -14.56 12.44
C VAL A 190 14.45 -14.89 13.13
N SER A 191 14.47 -15.80 14.10
CA SER A 191 13.26 -16.17 14.86
C SER A 191 12.74 -14.98 15.67
N GLY A 192 13.62 -14.25 16.35
CA GLY A 192 13.26 -13.01 17.05
C GLY A 192 12.63 -11.97 16.12
N GLY A 193 13.17 -11.81 14.90
CA GLY A 193 12.60 -10.95 13.87
C GLY A 193 11.20 -11.37 13.43
N LEU A 194 10.98 -12.66 13.15
CA LEU A 194 9.65 -13.15 12.76
C LEU A 194 8.63 -13.01 13.91
N ILE A 195 9.04 -13.28 15.15
CA ILE A 195 8.19 -13.09 16.33
C ILE A 195 7.85 -11.61 16.51
N PHE A 196 8.83 -10.71 16.34
CA PHE A 196 8.62 -9.26 16.39
C PHE A 196 7.61 -8.76 15.35
N LEU A 197 7.61 -9.34 14.14
CA LEU A 197 6.72 -8.95 13.05
C LEU A 197 5.30 -9.50 13.20
N THR A 198 5.12 -10.61 13.91
CA THR A 198 3.84 -11.32 14.03
C THR A 198 2.68 -10.42 14.51
N PRO A 199 2.83 -9.58 15.55
CA PRO A 199 1.77 -8.67 16.01
C PRO A 199 1.33 -7.63 14.98
N PHE A 200 2.11 -7.39 13.93
CA PHE A 200 1.74 -6.42 12.90
C PHE A 200 0.79 -7.01 11.86
N LEU A 201 0.67 -8.35 11.75
CA LEU A 201 -0.30 -8.98 10.84
C LEU A 201 -1.76 -8.72 11.25
N GLN A 202 -2.03 -8.51 12.54
CA GLN A 202 -3.35 -8.06 13.03
C GLN A 202 -3.58 -6.56 12.86
N GLY A 203 -2.57 -5.81 12.39
CA GLY A 203 -2.58 -4.35 12.27
C GLY A 203 -3.29 -3.79 11.04
N GLY A 204 -4.12 -4.59 10.39
CA GLY A 204 -4.78 -4.22 9.14
C GLY A 204 -3.83 -4.23 7.95
N TRP A 205 -4.28 -3.61 6.86
CA TRP A 205 -3.52 -3.51 5.62
C TRP A 205 -2.12 -2.90 5.81
N GLY A 206 -2.02 -1.83 6.59
CA GLY A 206 -0.73 -1.18 6.88
C GLY A 206 0.25 -2.09 7.60
N GLY A 207 -0.23 -2.91 8.53
CA GLY A 207 0.57 -3.90 9.23
C GLY A 207 0.99 -5.09 8.35
N ILE A 208 0.10 -5.56 7.48
CA ILE A 208 0.42 -6.60 6.48
C ILE A 208 1.52 -6.10 5.52
N LEU A 209 1.40 -4.86 5.02
CA LEU A 209 2.43 -4.23 4.18
C LEU A 209 3.76 -4.06 4.92
N PHE A 210 3.72 -3.72 6.21
CA PHE A 210 4.93 -3.64 7.03
C PHE A 210 5.67 -4.97 7.07
N VAL A 211 4.97 -6.05 7.41
CA VAL A 211 5.56 -7.39 7.47
C VAL A 211 6.10 -7.82 6.11
N ALA A 212 5.30 -7.66 5.04
CA ALA A 212 5.73 -7.97 3.68
C ALA A 212 6.99 -7.20 3.28
N GLY A 213 7.03 -5.91 3.60
CA GLY A 213 8.15 -5.04 3.23
C GLY A 213 9.43 -5.32 4.00
N VAL A 214 9.33 -5.61 5.30
CA VAL A 214 10.50 -6.03 6.10
C VAL A 214 11.06 -7.34 5.57
N ILE A 215 10.21 -8.33 5.31
CA ILE A 215 10.65 -9.62 4.75
C ILE A 215 11.26 -9.41 3.36
N GLY A 216 10.55 -8.73 2.45
CA GLY A 216 10.98 -8.51 1.08
C GLY A 216 12.31 -7.78 0.97
N ALA A 217 12.50 -6.70 1.73
CA ALA A 217 13.74 -5.93 1.70
C ALA A 217 14.95 -6.73 2.20
N ASN A 218 14.79 -7.44 3.33
CA ASN A 218 15.87 -8.21 3.93
C ASN A 218 16.24 -9.44 3.07
N VAL A 219 15.24 -10.17 2.58
CA VAL A 219 15.47 -11.35 1.72
C VAL A 219 16.11 -10.93 0.40
N ALA A 220 15.64 -9.85 -0.22
CA ALA A 220 16.19 -9.37 -1.50
C ALA A 220 17.63 -8.87 -1.34
N GLY A 221 17.92 -8.10 -0.29
CA GLY A 221 19.27 -7.66 0.08
C GLY A 221 20.24 -8.82 0.26
N TRP A 222 19.88 -9.77 1.12
CA TRP A 222 20.68 -10.94 1.43
C TRP A 222 20.88 -11.86 0.23
N ALA A 223 19.82 -12.13 -0.55
CA ALA A 223 19.91 -12.96 -1.74
C ALA A 223 20.87 -12.37 -2.79
N SER A 224 20.89 -11.04 -2.91
CA SER A 224 21.79 -10.36 -3.85
C SER A 224 23.25 -10.48 -3.44
N ASP A 225 23.55 -10.33 -2.16
CA ASP A 225 24.92 -10.46 -1.66
C ASP A 225 25.42 -11.91 -1.68
N LEU A 226 24.58 -12.87 -1.28
CA LEU A 226 25.00 -14.28 -1.15
C LEU A 226 25.06 -15.02 -2.49
N PHE A 227 24.01 -14.94 -3.30
CA PHE A 227 23.87 -15.77 -4.50
C PHE A 227 24.37 -15.08 -5.77
N PHE A 228 24.38 -13.75 -5.80
CA PHE A 228 24.65 -12.98 -7.02
C PHE A 228 25.88 -12.08 -6.96
N GLN A 229 26.75 -12.24 -5.95
CA GLN A 229 27.98 -11.46 -5.77
C GLN A 229 27.71 -9.94 -5.76
N SER A 230 26.67 -9.52 -5.04
CA SER A 230 26.19 -8.12 -4.96
C SER A 230 25.68 -7.54 -6.29
N ARG A 231 25.43 -8.38 -7.32
CA ARG A 231 24.67 -7.97 -8.51
C ARG A 231 23.20 -7.85 -8.13
N ARG A 232 22.67 -6.62 -8.26
CA ARG A 232 21.30 -6.27 -7.82
C ARG A 232 20.24 -6.69 -8.85
N ALA A 233 20.57 -6.60 -10.14
CA ALA A 233 19.62 -6.83 -11.23
C ALA A 233 19.03 -8.25 -11.30
N PRO A 234 19.80 -9.35 -11.08
CA PRO A 234 19.22 -10.71 -11.12
C PRO A 234 18.14 -10.95 -10.06
N VAL A 235 18.36 -10.49 -8.83
CA VAL A 235 17.38 -10.63 -7.74
C VAL A 235 16.13 -9.81 -8.04
N ALA A 236 16.30 -8.55 -8.44
CA ALA A 236 15.18 -7.74 -8.87
C ALA A 236 14.42 -8.41 -10.04
N GLY A 237 15.13 -9.06 -10.97
CA GLY A 237 14.52 -9.77 -12.09
C GLY A 237 13.62 -10.92 -11.64
N ILE A 238 14.08 -11.73 -10.67
CA ILE A 238 13.27 -12.79 -10.07
C ILE A 238 12.02 -12.20 -9.42
N LEU A 239 12.17 -11.12 -8.65
CA LEU A 239 11.02 -10.46 -8.00
C LEU A 239 10.02 -9.92 -9.04
N TYR A 240 10.48 -9.34 -10.15
CA TYR A 240 9.59 -8.90 -11.24
C TYR A 240 8.86 -10.04 -11.94
N ALA A 241 9.53 -11.19 -12.13
CA ALA A 241 8.87 -12.38 -12.64
C ALA A 241 7.76 -12.85 -11.69
N VAL A 242 8.01 -12.82 -10.37
CA VAL A 242 6.99 -13.09 -9.35
C VAL A 242 5.84 -12.07 -9.46
N LEU A 243 6.12 -10.78 -9.64
CA LEU A 243 5.08 -9.75 -9.81
C LEU A 243 4.21 -10.00 -11.05
N ALA A 244 4.79 -10.41 -12.17
CA ALA A 244 4.03 -10.73 -13.38
C ALA A 244 3.13 -11.96 -13.18
N ILE A 245 3.65 -13.03 -12.58
CA ILE A 245 2.88 -14.25 -12.27
C ILE A 245 1.77 -13.94 -11.26
N ALA A 246 2.08 -13.18 -10.21
CA ALA A 246 1.11 -12.78 -9.21
C ALA A 246 0.01 -11.89 -9.80
N SER A 247 0.32 -11.01 -10.75
CA SER A 247 -0.69 -10.21 -11.47
C SER A 247 -1.66 -11.11 -12.27
N ILE A 248 -1.18 -12.22 -12.85
CA ILE A 248 -2.07 -13.21 -13.48
C ILE A 248 -2.93 -13.89 -12.40
N GLY A 249 -2.32 -14.32 -11.30
CA GLY A 249 -3.04 -14.96 -10.18
C GLY A 249 -4.14 -14.08 -9.57
N MET A 250 -3.92 -12.76 -9.49
CA MET A 250 -4.92 -11.80 -9.03
C MET A 250 -6.21 -11.88 -9.86
N PHE A 251 -6.09 -12.06 -11.18
CA PHE A 251 -7.26 -12.14 -12.07
C PHE A 251 -8.23 -13.26 -11.66
N PHE A 252 -7.71 -14.40 -11.23
CA PHE A 252 -8.51 -15.56 -10.82
C PHE A 252 -8.98 -15.52 -9.37
N THR A 253 -8.47 -14.60 -8.55
CA THR A 253 -8.71 -14.55 -7.10
C THR A 253 -9.46 -13.31 -6.63
N LEU A 254 -9.73 -12.35 -7.52
CA LEU A 254 -10.53 -11.15 -7.22
C LEU A 254 -11.86 -11.45 -6.52
N GLY A 255 -12.54 -12.54 -6.91
CA GLY A 255 -13.84 -12.93 -6.36
C GLY A 255 -14.95 -11.92 -6.68
N GLY A 256 -16.17 -12.39 -6.83
CA GLY A 256 -17.36 -11.57 -6.90
C GLY A 256 -18.05 -11.47 -5.54
N THR A 257 -19.21 -10.84 -5.53
CA THR A 257 -20.09 -10.81 -4.36
C THR A 257 -21.41 -11.50 -4.66
N ARG A 258 -22.13 -11.90 -3.63
CA ARG A 258 -23.52 -12.34 -3.75
C ARG A 258 -24.41 -11.32 -3.06
N PRO A 259 -25.67 -11.15 -3.48
CA PRO A 259 -26.62 -10.28 -2.81
C PRO A 259 -27.16 -10.94 -1.53
N GLU A 260 -26.30 -11.63 -0.78
CA GLU A 260 -26.62 -12.35 0.46
C GLU A 260 -25.85 -11.71 1.60
N VAL A 261 -26.53 -11.41 2.71
CA VAL A 261 -25.94 -10.72 3.86
C VAL A 261 -25.05 -11.68 4.65
N GLU A 262 -23.75 -11.38 4.75
CA GLU A 262 -22.82 -12.09 5.65
C GLU A 262 -22.78 -11.42 7.04
N TRP A 263 -22.76 -10.10 7.07
CA TRP A 263 -22.73 -9.32 8.29
C TRP A 263 -23.65 -8.11 8.18
N SER A 264 -24.26 -7.73 9.30
CA SER A 264 -25.12 -6.54 9.41
C SER A 264 -24.78 -5.76 10.66
N GLY A 265 -24.69 -4.44 10.51
CA GLY A 265 -24.60 -3.45 11.59
C GLY A 265 -25.85 -2.56 11.65
N VAL A 266 -26.93 -2.98 11.00
CA VAL A 266 -28.26 -2.35 11.09
C VAL A 266 -29.29 -3.35 11.58
N ASP A 267 -30.27 -2.87 12.34
CA ASP A 267 -31.42 -3.67 12.70
C ASP A 267 -32.27 -3.97 11.46
N GLY A 268 -32.87 -5.16 11.42
CA GLY A 268 -33.70 -5.64 10.31
C GLY A 268 -33.01 -6.70 9.44
N LEU A 269 -31.86 -6.35 8.85
CA LEU A 269 -31.07 -7.26 8.01
C LEU A 269 -30.29 -8.27 8.85
N GLN A 270 -30.38 -9.54 8.49
CA GLN A 270 -29.77 -10.67 9.20
C GLN A 270 -28.84 -11.47 8.30
N SER A 271 -27.86 -12.14 8.91
CA SER A 271 -26.98 -13.06 8.19
C SER A 271 -27.80 -14.16 7.50
N GLY A 272 -27.52 -14.41 6.22
CA GLY A 272 -28.24 -15.36 5.37
C GLY A 272 -29.44 -14.76 4.62
N ASP A 273 -29.78 -13.49 4.83
CA ASP A 273 -30.80 -12.82 4.04
C ASP A 273 -30.32 -12.62 2.60
N HIS A 274 -31.08 -13.13 1.62
CA HIS A 274 -30.82 -12.88 0.20
C HIS A 274 -31.65 -11.68 -0.30
N ILE A 275 -31.00 -10.56 -0.56
CA ILE A 275 -31.63 -9.29 -0.94
C ILE A 275 -32.05 -9.35 -2.40
N LEU A 276 -33.35 -9.20 -2.66
CA LEU A 276 -33.92 -9.16 -4.01
C LEU A 276 -33.97 -7.74 -4.57
N ALA A 277 -34.32 -6.76 -3.75
CA ALA A 277 -34.29 -5.34 -4.10
C ALA A 277 -34.39 -4.45 -2.86
N VAL A 278 -33.98 -3.19 -3.01
CA VAL A 278 -34.07 -2.13 -1.98
C VAL A 278 -34.78 -0.90 -2.55
N ALA A 279 -35.68 -0.30 -1.76
CA ALA A 279 -36.40 0.91 -2.11
C ALA A 279 -36.72 1.79 -0.88
N ALA A 280 -37.35 2.94 -1.13
CA ALA A 280 -37.80 3.87 -0.09
C ALA A 280 -39.04 3.36 0.65
N THR A 281 -39.87 2.52 0.02
CA THR A 281 -41.11 2.00 0.59
C THR A 281 -41.27 0.49 0.35
N PRO A 282 -42.06 -0.23 1.17
CA PRO A 282 -42.28 -1.68 1.04
C PRO A 282 -42.77 -2.10 -0.35
N GLY A 283 -43.80 -1.42 -0.87
CA GLY A 283 -44.42 -1.77 -2.15
C GLY A 283 -43.49 -1.55 -3.35
N GLU A 284 -42.64 -0.53 -3.29
CA GLU A 284 -41.64 -0.27 -4.32
C GLU A 284 -40.54 -1.34 -4.34
N ALA A 285 -40.12 -1.85 -3.18
CA ALA A 285 -39.10 -2.90 -3.12
C ALA A 285 -39.59 -4.19 -3.79
N ALA A 286 -40.85 -4.57 -3.55
CA ALA A 286 -41.45 -5.74 -4.19
C ALA A 286 -41.61 -5.58 -5.72
N ALA A 287 -42.06 -4.41 -6.19
CA ALA A 287 -42.15 -4.13 -7.61
C ALA A 287 -40.76 -4.12 -8.28
N ARG A 288 -39.76 -3.52 -7.61
CA ARG A 288 -38.39 -3.45 -8.12
C ARG A 288 -37.72 -4.81 -8.15
N ALA A 289 -37.98 -5.70 -7.19
CA ALA A 289 -37.46 -7.06 -7.21
C ALA A 289 -37.87 -7.88 -8.46
N VAL A 290 -38.96 -7.48 -9.13
CA VAL A 290 -39.39 -8.09 -10.39
C VAL A 290 -38.76 -7.38 -11.60
N ALA A 291 -38.68 -6.05 -11.57
CA ALA A 291 -38.18 -5.26 -12.70
C ALA A 291 -36.64 -5.26 -12.81
N GLU A 292 -35.96 -5.14 -11.67
CA GLU A 292 -34.51 -4.98 -11.52
C GLU A 292 -34.04 -5.73 -10.25
N PRO A 293 -34.04 -7.08 -10.25
CA PRO A 293 -33.53 -7.85 -9.14
C PRO A 293 -32.03 -7.59 -8.91
N CYS A 294 -31.59 -7.62 -7.66
CA CYS A 294 -30.17 -7.60 -7.33
C CYS A 294 -29.54 -8.97 -7.64
N GLU A 295 -28.56 -9.01 -8.54
CA GLU A 295 -27.79 -10.22 -8.83
C GLU A 295 -26.43 -10.22 -8.11
N ASP A 296 -25.93 -9.03 -7.78
CA ASP A 296 -24.65 -8.80 -7.09
C ASP A 296 -24.81 -7.73 -6.00
N TRP A 297 -23.89 -7.70 -5.03
CA TRP A 297 -23.95 -6.69 -3.96
C TRP A 297 -23.74 -5.26 -4.46
N SER A 298 -23.08 -5.08 -5.61
CA SER A 298 -22.98 -3.78 -6.26
C SER A 298 -24.35 -3.24 -6.69
N ASP A 299 -25.33 -4.11 -7.01
CA ASP A 299 -26.70 -3.70 -7.30
C ASP A 299 -27.44 -3.27 -6.03
N VAL A 300 -27.27 -4.02 -4.93
CA VAL A 300 -27.80 -3.63 -3.61
C VAL A 300 -27.28 -2.23 -3.23
N SER A 301 -25.98 -2.03 -3.34
CA SER A 301 -25.32 -0.75 -3.03
C SER A 301 -25.82 0.38 -3.93
N ARG A 302 -26.03 0.10 -5.22
CA ARG A 302 -26.58 1.06 -6.19
C ARG A 302 -28.02 1.42 -5.89
N GLN A 303 -28.87 0.45 -5.56
CA GLN A 303 -30.29 0.68 -5.24
C GLN A 303 -30.44 1.48 -3.95
N VAL A 304 -29.62 1.20 -2.92
CA VAL A 304 -29.55 2.01 -1.68
C VAL A 304 -29.13 3.45 -2.00
N ALA A 305 -28.10 3.61 -2.84
CA ALA A 305 -27.63 4.92 -3.26
C ALA A 305 -28.66 5.67 -4.12
N ALA A 306 -29.48 4.98 -4.90
CA ALA A 306 -30.45 5.59 -5.80
C ALA A 306 -31.67 6.20 -5.08
N VAL A 307 -31.91 5.85 -3.82
CA VAL A 307 -32.98 6.48 -3.03
C VAL A 307 -32.59 7.94 -2.72
N PRO A 308 -33.36 8.96 -3.15
CA PRO A 308 -32.96 10.34 -2.92
C PRO A 308 -32.94 10.71 -1.41
N PRO A 309 -31.85 11.33 -0.90
CA PRO A 309 -31.78 11.89 0.45
C PRO A 309 -32.48 13.25 0.54
N ALA A 310 -32.70 13.73 1.76
CA ALA A 310 -32.94 15.16 2.01
C ALA A 310 -31.62 15.96 1.91
N ALA A 311 -31.58 17.04 1.13
CA ALA A 311 -30.37 17.86 0.96
C ALA A 311 -30.21 18.90 2.10
N ILE A 312 -29.03 19.01 2.71
CA ILE A 312 -28.74 19.94 3.83
C ILE A 312 -28.20 21.31 3.34
N SER A 313 -28.10 21.54 2.02
CA SER A 313 -27.48 22.74 1.43
C SER A 313 -28.12 23.09 0.09
N ALA A 314 -27.64 24.15 -0.58
CA ALA A 314 -28.11 24.54 -1.92
C ALA A 314 -27.88 23.47 -3.02
N GLY A 315 -27.19 22.36 -2.71
CA GLY A 315 -27.05 21.24 -3.63
C GLY A 315 -28.37 20.52 -3.88
N GLN A 316 -28.49 19.95 -5.08
CA GLN A 316 -29.67 19.20 -5.53
C GLN A 316 -29.29 17.75 -5.86
N TRP A 317 -30.28 16.86 -5.84
CA TRP A 317 -30.09 15.47 -6.24
C TRP A 317 -29.70 15.36 -7.72
N ASN A 318 -28.71 14.51 -8.03
CA ASN A 318 -28.34 14.18 -9.40
C ASN A 318 -28.59 12.68 -9.65
N PRO A 319 -29.64 12.30 -10.41
CA PRO A 319 -30.02 10.90 -10.61
C PRO A 319 -29.01 10.10 -11.44
N ARG A 320 -28.11 10.77 -12.20
CA ARG A 320 -27.05 10.09 -12.95
C ARG A 320 -25.85 9.74 -12.08
N LYS A 321 -25.52 10.63 -11.13
CA LYS A 321 -24.38 10.46 -10.22
C LYS A 321 -24.76 9.76 -8.92
N LEU A 322 -26.06 9.59 -8.65
CA LEU A 322 -26.62 9.02 -7.41
C LEU A 322 -26.06 9.73 -6.16
N MET A 323 -25.96 11.05 -6.22
CA MET A 323 -25.45 11.89 -5.13
C MET A 323 -26.02 13.31 -5.21
N VAL A 324 -25.94 14.04 -4.09
CA VAL A 324 -26.23 15.48 -4.07
C VAL A 324 -25.04 16.20 -4.70
N THR A 325 -25.32 17.14 -5.61
CA THR A 325 -24.30 17.97 -6.26
C THR A 325 -24.80 19.40 -6.45
N TYR A 326 -23.89 20.35 -6.69
CA TYR A 326 -24.27 21.73 -7.03
C TYR A 326 -24.76 21.88 -8.48
N ASP A 327 -24.50 20.87 -9.34
CA ASP A 327 -25.00 20.77 -10.72
C ASP A 327 -26.23 19.85 -10.85
N GLY A 328 -26.85 19.49 -9.72
CA GLY A 328 -27.96 18.54 -9.66
C GLY A 328 -29.23 19.06 -10.34
N SER A 329 -30.11 18.14 -10.75
CA SER A 329 -31.39 18.45 -11.41
C SER A 329 -32.57 18.51 -10.43
N GLY A 330 -32.36 18.11 -9.18
CA GLY A 330 -33.43 17.89 -8.21
C GLY A 330 -33.98 16.48 -8.25
N ILE A 331 -34.92 16.20 -7.35
CA ILE A 331 -35.61 14.91 -7.26
C ILE A 331 -36.69 14.88 -8.35
N PRO A 332 -36.69 13.89 -9.26
CA PRO A 332 -37.72 13.79 -10.29
C PRO A 332 -39.12 13.63 -9.67
N GLU A 333 -40.15 14.15 -10.35
CA GLU A 333 -41.54 13.99 -9.93
C GLU A 333 -41.92 12.50 -9.81
N GLY A 334 -42.63 12.15 -8.73
CA GLY A 334 -43.06 10.77 -8.46
C GLY A 334 -41.99 9.87 -7.83
N VAL A 335 -40.77 10.36 -7.55
CA VAL A 335 -39.75 9.61 -6.84
C VAL A 335 -39.86 9.83 -5.32
N THR A 336 -40.06 8.75 -4.58
CA THR A 336 -40.15 8.79 -3.12
C THR A 336 -38.77 9.07 -2.49
N HIS A 337 -38.71 10.07 -1.62
CA HIS A 337 -37.50 10.42 -0.88
C HIS A 337 -37.36 9.52 0.37
N SER A 338 -36.13 9.40 0.86
CA SER A 338 -35.88 8.69 2.12
C SER A 338 -36.58 9.37 3.30
N THR A 339 -37.31 8.58 4.08
CA THR A 339 -37.96 8.98 5.33
C THR A 339 -37.09 8.71 6.57
N GLY A 340 -35.84 8.29 6.37
CA GLY A 340 -34.99 7.76 7.45
C GLY A 340 -35.02 6.25 7.59
N VAL A 341 -35.90 5.57 6.85
CA VAL A 341 -36.01 4.11 6.81
C VAL A 341 -36.01 3.65 5.36
N LEU A 342 -35.31 2.56 5.08
CA LEU A 342 -35.28 1.88 3.79
C LEU A 342 -35.90 0.50 3.93
N HIS A 343 -36.45 0.00 2.83
CA HIS A 343 -37.11 -1.30 2.77
C HIS A 343 -36.39 -2.21 1.79
N ALA A 344 -36.07 -3.41 2.22
CA ALA A 344 -35.52 -4.48 1.39
C ALA A 344 -36.51 -5.64 1.33
N LEU A 345 -36.78 -6.12 0.11
CA LEU A 345 -37.41 -7.43 -0.04
C LEU A 345 -36.29 -8.48 0.00
N VAL A 346 -36.34 -9.38 0.97
CA VAL A 346 -35.34 -10.43 1.14
C VAL A 346 -35.97 -11.81 1.07
N THR A 347 -35.18 -12.80 0.71
CA THR A 347 -35.53 -14.21 0.92
C THR A 347 -34.83 -14.70 2.19
N ARG A 348 -35.61 -15.04 3.22
CA ARG A 348 -35.11 -15.55 4.51
C ARG A 348 -35.70 -16.94 4.73
N GLY A 349 -34.85 -17.96 4.80
CA GLY A 349 -35.31 -19.35 4.94
C GLY A 349 -36.21 -19.85 3.79
N GLY A 350 -36.09 -19.25 2.61
CA GLY A 350 -36.92 -19.57 1.43
C GLY A 350 -38.21 -18.76 1.30
N GLU A 351 -38.58 -17.98 2.32
CA GLU A 351 -39.76 -17.10 2.29
C GLU A 351 -39.38 -15.66 1.94
N ARG A 352 -40.26 -14.97 1.20
CA ARG A 352 -40.09 -13.55 0.88
C ARG A 352 -40.59 -12.70 2.05
N VAL A 353 -39.70 -11.92 2.63
CA VAL A 353 -39.95 -11.07 3.80
C VAL A 353 -39.60 -9.63 3.46
N ASP A 354 -40.50 -8.69 3.78
CA ASP A 354 -40.18 -7.27 3.75
C ASP A 354 -39.47 -6.88 5.04
N VAL A 355 -38.27 -6.32 4.90
CA VAL A 355 -37.42 -5.92 6.01
C VAL A 355 -37.18 -4.43 5.93
N SER A 356 -37.47 -3.74 7.02
CA SER A 356 -37.11 -2.33 7.18
C SER A 356 -35.79 -2.21 7.94
N PHE A 357 -34.95 -1.26 7.53
CA PHE A 357 -33.70 -0.93 8.19
C PHE A 357 -33.44 0.57 8.15
N ALA A 358 -32.68 1.09 9.10
CA ALA A 358 -32.38 2.50 9.19
C ALA A 358 -31.57 2.99 7.98
N ASP A 359 -31.96 4.12 7.39
CA ASP A 359 -31.15 4.78 6.36
C ASP A 359 -29.84 5.28 7.01
N PRO A 360 -28.67 4.82 6.53
CA PRO A 360 -27.38 5.23 7.09
C PRO A 360 -27.11 6.74 6.91
N LEU A 361 -27.74 7.39 5.93
CA LEU A 361 -27.55 8.81 5.64
C LEU A 361 -28.83 9.40 5.03
N PRO A 362 -29.85 9.73 5.84
CA PRO A 362 -31.12 10.27 5.35
C PRO A 362 -31.00 11.69 4.81
N THR A 363 -30.02 12.43 5.34
CA THR A 363 -29.70 13.79 4.92
C THR A 363 -28.28 13.86 4.37
N MET A 364 -28.07 14.47 3.21
CA MET A 364 -26.76 14.54 2.55
C MET A 364 -26.34 15.96 2.16
N ARG A 365 -25.03 16.18 2.16
CA ARG A 365 -24.34 17.33 1.56
C ARG A 365 -23.80 16.96 0.18
N ALA A 366 -23.42 17.98 -0.58
CA ALA A 366 -22.83 17.75 -1.89
C ALA A 366 -21.53 16.92 -1.78
N GLY A 367 -21.48 15.80 -2.50
CA GLY A 367 -20.33 14.87 -2.49
C GLY A 367 -20.41 13.73 -1.46
N ASP A 368 -21.41 13.71 -0.58
CA ASP A 368 -21.63 12.57 0.33
C ASP A 368 -21.99 11.30 -0.47
N ARG A 369 -21.55 10.14 0.02
CA ARG A 369 -21.91 8.82 -0.54
C ARG A 369 -22.64 7.98 0.51
N ARG A 370 -23.74 7.34 0.10
CA ARG A 370 -24.49 6.36 0.91
C ARG A 370 -23.89 4.97 0.75
N SER A 371 -23.77 4.24 1.84
CA SER A 371 -23.51 2.79 1.81
C SER A 371 -24.25 2.14 2.97
N VAL A 372 -24.91 1.01 2.72
CA VAL A 372 -25.53 0.21 3.79
C VAL A 372 -24.45 -0.30 4.76
N LYS A 373 -24.74 -0.34 6.06
CA LYS A 373 -23.84 -0.95 7.05
C LYS A 373 -24.12 -2.46 7.15
N ALA A 374 -24.05 -3.13 6.02
CA ALA A 374 -24.10 -4.58 5.88
C ALA A 374 -23.16 -4.97 4.75
N GLY A 375 -22.75 -6.23 4.67
CA GLY A 375 -21.89 -6.70 3.59
C GLY A 375 -22.22 -8.10 3.10
N PRO A 376 -21.71 -8.44 1.90
CA PRO A 376 -22.07 -9.63 1.17
C PRO A 376 -21.30 -10.87 1.61
N VAL A 377 -21.89 -12.04 1.37
CA VAL A 377 -21.14 -13.29 1.23
C VAL A 377 -20.30 -13.23 -0.05
N LEU A 378 -19.00 -13.49 0.09
CA LEU A 378 -18.04 -13.46 -1.01
C LEU A 378 -18.04 -14.78 -1.78
N THR A 379 -17.86 -14.73 -3.10
CA THR A 379 -17.86 -15.95 -3.92
C THR A 379 -16.58 -16.78 -3.76
N LEU A 380 -15.49 -16.14 -3.33
CA LEU A 380 -14.19 -16.73 -3.08
C LEU A 380 -13.69 -16.26 -1.73
N ASP A 381 -12.92 -17.12 -1.05
CA ASP A 381 -12.24 -16.75 0.19
C ASP A 381 -11.25 -15.59 -0.06
N PRO A 382 -11.38 -14.46 0.65
CA PRO A 382 -10.44 -13.34 0.59
C PRO A 382 -8.97 -13.72 0.76
N LEU A 383 -8.69 -14.81 1.47
CA LEU A 383 -7.34 -15.26 1.80
C LEU A 383 -6.46 -15.42 0.55
N TRP A 384 -7.01 -15.91 -0.56
CA TRP A 384 -6.24 -16.14 -1.79
C TRP A 384 -5.71 -14.84 -2.39
N LEU A 385 -6.57 -13.83 -2.53
CA LEU A 385 -6.14 -12.52 -3.01
C LEU A 385 -5.19 -11.88 -2.00
N CYS A 386 -5.45 -12.01 -0.69
CA CYS A 386 -4.58 -11.51 0.37
C CYS A 386 -3.15 -12.08 0.26
N LEU A 387 -3.03 -13.39 0.06
CA LEU A 387 -1.74 -14.06 -0.14
C LEU A 387 -1.01 -13.52 -1.36
N ILE A 388 -1.72 -13.31 -2.47
CA ILE A 388 -1.14 -12.81 -3.71
C ILE A 388 -0.64 -11.37 -3.54
N VAL A 389 -1.46 -10.46 -2.98
CA VAL A 389 -1.02 -9.07 -2.75
C VAL A 389 0.09 -8.98 -1.71
N PHE A 390 0.14 -9.91 -0.74
CA PHE A 390 1.26 -10.03 0.21
C PHE A 390 2.56 -10.40 -0.51
N VAL A 391 2.53 -11.43 -1.36
CA VAL A 391 3.69 -11.84 -2.19
C VAL A 391 4.12 -10.72 -3.13
N MET A 392 3.17 -9.99 -3.73
CA MET A 392 3.51 -8.83 -4.57
C MET A 392 4.15 -7.71 -3.75
N SER A 393 3.68 -7.47 -2.53
CA SER A 393 4.25 -6.45 -1.64
C SER A 393 5.70 -6.78 -1.25
N ILE A 394 6.01 -8.07 -1.01
CA ILE A 394 7.40 -8.56 -0.85
C ILE A 394 8.22 -8.22 -2.10
N GLY A 395 7.71 -8.56 -3.28
CA GLY A 395 8.39 -8.35 -4.55
C GLY A 395 8.70 -6.87 -4.82
N VAL A 396 7.69 -6.01 -4.69
CA VAL A 396 7.80 -4.59 -4.96
C VAL A 396 8.71 -3.87 -3.96
N ILE A 397 8.54 -4.11 -2.65
CA ILE A 397 9.35 -3.40 -1.64
C ILE A 397 10.79 -3.91 -1.71
N GLY A 398 10.98 -5.20 -1.99
CA GLY A 398 12.29 -5.80 -2.24
C GLY A 398 13.00 -5.21 -3.45
N THR A 399 12.33 -5.05 -4.60
CA THR A 399 12.92 -4.43 -5.79
C THR A 399 13.26 -2.97 -5.54
N HIS A 400 12.33 -2.20 -4.98
CA HIS A 400 12.54 -0.78 -4.71
C HIS A 400 13.71 -0.53 -3.75
N GLY A 401 13.78 -1.29 -2.65
CA GLY A 401 14.88 -1.19 -1.68
C GLY A 401 16.25 -1.46 -2.33
N LEU A 402 16.34 -2.52 -3.13
CA LEU A 402 17.56 -2.85 -3.87
C LEU A 402 17.95 -1.77 -4.89
N LEU A 403 17.01 -1.35 -5.74
CA LEU A 403 17.32 -0.48 -6.87
C LEU A 403 17.41 1.00 -6.47
N SER A 404 16.43 1.55 -5.77
CA SER A 404 16.47 2.96 -5.32
C SER A 404 17.49 3.16 -4.19
N GLY A 405 17.60 2.21 -3.26
CA GLY A 405 18.56 2.29 -2.16
C GLY A 405 20.00 2.03 -2.60
N THR A 406 20.30 0.80 -3.05
CA THR A 406 21.70 0.38 -3.26
C THR A 406 22.27 0.71 -4.62
N ALA A 407 21.50 0.50 -5.70
CA ALA A 407 22.03 0.71 -7.05
C ALA A 407 22.37 2.19 -7.32
N THR A 408 21.66 3.13 -6.69
CA THR A 408 21.96 4.56 -6.77
C THR A 408 23.27 4.95 -6.09
N MET A 409 23.62 4.29 -4.98
CA MET A 409 24.93 4.44 -4.34
C MET A 409 26.03 3.80 -5.19
N ASP A 410 25.75 2.63 -5.75
CA ASP A 410 26.73 1.83 -6.49
C ASP A 410 27.11 2.50 -7.81
N PHE A 411 26.11 2.94 -8.60
CA PHE A 411 26.34 3.55 -9.92
C PHE A 411 26.40 5.08 -9.90
N GLY A 412 25.78 5.73 -8.91
CA GLY A 412 25.87 7.18 -8.73
C GLY A 412 27.16 7.62 -8.02
N GLY A 413 27.78 6.73 -7.25
CA GLY A 413 28.99 6.99 -6.47
C GLY A 413 28.80 8.08 -5.40
N ARG A 414 29.87 8.36 -4.64
CA ARG A 414 29.83 9.29 -3.50
C ARG A 414 29.31 10.69 -3.83
N ARG A 415 29.63 11.20 -5.03
CA ARG A 415 29.25 12.55 -5.48
C ARG A 415 27.87 12.63 -6.13
N GLY A 416 27.45 11.58 -6.85
CA GLY A 416 26.24 11.57 -7.66
C GLY A 416 25.06 10.81 -7.05
N ALA A 417 25.27 10.08 -5.94
CA ALA A 417 24.23 9.26 -5.31
C ALA A 417 22.93 10.03 -5.01
N ALA A 418 23.02 11.25 -4.46
CA ALA A 418 21.81 12.04 -4.16
C ALA A 418 21.01 12.39 -5.43
N THR A 419 21.69 12.81 -6.49
CA THR A 419 21.06 13.12 -7.78
C THR A 419 20.48 11.86 -8.44
N ALA A 420 21.18 10.73 -8.35
CA ALA A 420 20.72 9.45 -8.86
C ALA A 420 19.44 8.99 -8.15
N VAL A 421 19.41 9.05 -6.82
CA VAL A 421 18.20 8.76 -6.02
C VAL A 421 17.05 9.68 -6.41
N GLY A 422 17.28 11.00 -6.41
CA GLY A 422 16.21 11.96 -6.71
C GLY A 422 15.60 11.77 -8.09
N MET A 423 16.42 11.42 -9.10
CA MET A 423 15.92 11.08 -10.43
C MET A 423 15.10 9.80 -10.44
N ILE A 424 15.62 8.74 -9.80
CA ILE A 424 14.96 7.44 -9.75
C ILE A 424 13.62 7.55 -9.01
N ASP A 425 13.60 8.23 -7.86
CA ASP A 425 12.37 8.50 -7.11
C ASP A 425 11.39 9.35 -7.93
N GLY A 426 11.89 10.30 -8.73
CA GLY A 426 11.06 11.05 -9.69
C GLY A 426 10.33 10.13 -10.68
N PHE A 427 10.99 9.09 -11.19
CA PHE A 427 10.37 8.09 -12.07
C PHE A 427 9.38 7.19 -11.31
N VAL A 428 9.66 6.83 -10.05
CA VAL A 428 8.70 6.13 -9.18
C VAL A 428 7.42 6.94 -9.02
N TYR A 429 7.53 8.25 -8.74
CA TYR A 429 6.38 9.15 -8.62
C TYR A 429 5.65 9.34 -9.96
N LEU A 430 6.37 9.40 -11.08
CA LEU A 430 5.75 9.43 -12.40
C LEU A 430 4.89 8.17 -12.64
N GLY A 431 5.42 6.98 -12.31
CA GLY A 431 4.68 5.72 -12.38
C GLY A 431 3.46 5.72 -11.45
N THR A 432 3.59 6.29 -10.27
CA THR A 432 2.50 6.47 -9.30
C THR A 432 1.39 7.36 -9.85
N GLY A 433 1.75 8.43 -10.57
CA GLY A 433 0.79 9.29 -11.26
C GLY A 433 0.00 8.53 -12.31
N VAL A 434 0.69 7.79 -13.20
CA VAL A 434 0.06 6.94 -14.22
C VAL A 434 -0.89 5.93 -13.59
N GLN A 435 -0.46 5.26 -12.53
CA GLN A 435 -1.26 4.33 -11.77
C GLN A 435 -2.52 4.97 -11.16
N SER A 436 -2.40 6.17 -10.59
CA SER A 436 -3.52 6.85 -9.94
C SER A 436 -4.61 7.24 -10.94
N PHE A 437 -4.22 7.75 -12.11
CA PHE A 437 -5.16 8.02 -13.20
C PHE A 437 -5.80 6.72 -13.73
N ALA A 438 -5.00 5.68 -13.96
CA ALA A 438 -5.49 4.40 -14.44
C ALA A 438 -6.46 3.77 -13.43
N LEU A 439 -6.16 3.81 -12.14
CA LEU A 439 -7.02 3.28 -11.08
C LEU A 439 -8.39 3.95 -11.11
N GLY A 440 -8.42 5.29 -11.08
CA GLY A 440 -9.67 6.05 -11.10
C GLY A 440 -10.51 5.82 -12.36
N TYR A 441 -9.87 5.61 -13.52
CA TYR A 441 -10.58 5.34 -14.77
C TYR A 441 -11.07 3.89 -14.87
N LEU A 442 -10.20 2.91 -14.58
CA LEU A 442 -10.50 1.49 -14.77
C LEU A 442 -11.57 0.98 -13.79
N THR A 443 -11.55 1.43 -12.54
CA THR A 443 -12.51 0.98 -11.52
C THR A 443 -13.94 1.48 -11.78
N THR A 444 -14.12 2.51 -12.62
CA THR A 444 -15.46 2.94 -13.06
C THR A 444 -16.09 2.00 -14.08
N ARG A 445 -15.28 1.17 -14.74
CA ARG A 445 -15.74 0.22 -15.76
C ARG A 445 -15.81 -1.19 -15.23
N ASN A 446 -14.67 -1.75 -14.83
CA ASN A 446 -14.59 -3.12 -14.33
C ASN A 446 -13.30 -3.32 -13.52
N TRP A 447 -13.46 -3.84 -12.30
CA TRP A 447 -12.37 -4.15 -11.38
C TRP A 447 -11.45 -5.27 -11.89
N SER A 448 -11.93 -6.16 -12.77
CA SER A 448 -11.13 -7.22 -13.39
C SER A 448 -10.09 -6.71 -14.39
N MET A 449 -10.20 -5.45 -14.84
CA MET A 449 -9.19 -4.82 -15.68
C MET A 449 -7.92 -4.46 -14.90
N TRP A 450 -8.00 -4.42 -13.56
CA TRP A 450 -6.89 -3.96 -12.72
C TRP A 450 -5.67 -4.87 -12.80
N PRO A 451 -5.76 -6.20 -12.65
CA PRO A 451 -4.60 -7.07 -12.81
C PRO A 451 -4.02 -7.06 -14.22
N VAL A 452 -4.88 -6.93 -15.24
CA VAL A 452 -4.47 -6.81 -16.65
C VAL A 452 -3.64 -5.56 -16.88
N PHE A 453 -3.96 -4.45 -16.20
CA PHE A 453 -3.18 -3.22 -16.26
C PHE A 453 -1.80 -3.36 -15.59
N LEU A 454 -1.70 -4.08 -14.47
CA LEU A 454 -0.43 -4.27 -13.74
C LEU A 454 0.55 -5.21 -14.47
N PHE A 455 0.03 -6.26 -15.09
CA PHE A 455 0.81 -7.30 -15.77
C PHE A 455 1.91 -6.78 -16.72
N PRO A 456 1.64 -5.88 -17.70
CA PRO A 456 2.67 -5.41 -18.62
C PRO A 456 3.83 -4.72 -17.93
N PHE A 457 3.62 -4.00 -16.83
CA PHE A 457 4.70 -3.35 -16.07
C PHE A 457 5.60 -4.36 -15.38
N GLY A 458 5.05 -5.50 -14.95
CA GLY A 458 5.82 -6.62 -14.40
C GLY A 458 6.78 -7.21 -15.46
N ILE A 459 6.27 -7.42 -16.67
CA ILE A 459 7.05 -7.94 -17.80
C ILE A 459 8.08 -6.92 -18.30
N ILE A 460 7.68 -5.65 -18.47
CA ILE A 460 8.59 -4.59 -18.92
C ILE A 460 9.75 -4.42 -17.93
N GLY A 461 9.47 -4.36 -16.63
CA GLY A 461 10.50 -4.28 -15.59
C GLY A 461 11.47 -5.47 -15.65
N PHE A 462 10.96 -6.69 -15.80
CA PHE A 462 11.78 -7.89 -16.01
C PHE A 462 12.68 -7.79 -17.25
N LEU A 463 12.13 -7.35 -18.39
CA LEU A 463 12.88 -7.22 -19.65
C LEU A 463 13.96 -6.13 -19.56
N LEU A 464 13.68 -5.01 -18.89
CA LEU A 464 14.66 -3.96 -18.66
C LEU A 464 15.81 -4.43 -17.76
N LEU A 465 15.53 -5.25 -16.74
CA LEU A 465 16.55 -5.82 -15.87
C LEU A 465 17.53 -6.73 -16.60
N ARG A 466 17.10 -7.38 -17.70
CA ARG A 466 18.01 -8.16 -18.56
C ARG A 466 19.13 -7.30 -19.18
N ARG A 467 18.90 -6.00 -19.40
CA ARG A 467 19.93 -5.09 -19.95
C ARG A 467 21.07 -4.81 -18.97
N ILE A 468 20.79 -4.86 -17.66
CA ILE A 468 21.75 -4.58 -16.59
C ILE A 468 22.08 -5.84 -15.76
N TRP A 469 21.76 -7.02 -16.28
CA TRP A 469 21.87 -8.31 -15.56
C TRP A 469 23.29 -8.60 -15.05
N HIS A 470 24.29 -8.20 -15.83
CA HIS A 470 25.71 -8.39 -15.53
C HIS A 470 26.41 -7.11 -15.07
N ALA A 471 25.67 -6.02 -14.83
CA ALA A 471 26.26 -4.76 -14.41
C ALA A 471 26.86 -4.88 -12.99
N ILE A 472 28.10 -4.43 -12.85
CA ILE A 472 28.83 -4.34 -11.59
C ILE A 472 29.35 -2.91 -11.50
N PRO A 473 29.22 -2.22 -10.35
CA PRO A 473 29.85 -0.93 -10.16
C PRO A 473 31.36 -1.08 -10.29
N SER A 474 31.96 -0.39 -11.26
CA SER A 474 33.41 -0.34 -11.43
C SER A 474 33.88 1.10 -11.33
N GLY A 475 34.89 1.33 -10.49
CA GLY A 475 35.64 2.58 -10.47
C GLY A 475 36.45 2.77 -11.77
N LYS A 476 37.05 3.95 -11.94
CA LYS A 476 38.04 4.15 -13.01
C LYS A 476 39.17 3.14 -12.79
N LYS A 477 39.34 2.19 -13.72
CA LYS A 477 40.60 1.44 -13.81
C LYS A 477 41.70 2.49 -13.91
N SER A 478 42.68 2.44 -13.00
CA SER A 478 43.91 3.22 -13.20
C SER A 478 44.43 2.83 -14.58
N GLY A 479 44.36 3.76 -15.53
CA GLY A 479 45.09 3.61 -16.78
C GLY A 479 46.54 3.44 -16.38
N HIS A 480 47.10 2.29 -16.71
CA HIS A 480 48.55 2.13 -16.77
C HIS A 480 49.11 3.02 -17.87
#